data_AF-A0A8B6BXU1-F1
#
_entry.id   AF-A0A8B6BXU1-F1
#
_cell.length_a   1.000
_cell.length_b   1.000
_cell.length_c   1.000
_cell.angle_alpha   90.00
_cell.angle_beta   90.00
_cell.angle_gamma   90.00
#
_symmetry.space_group_name_H-M   'P 1'
#
loop_
_entity.id
_entity.type
_entity.pdbx_description
1 polymer ?
#
loop_
_entity_poly.entity_id
_entity_poly.type
_entity_poly.pdbx_seq_one_letter_code
_entity_poly.pdbx_strand_id
1 'polypeptide(L)'
;MDKLLQTENLDLKLTPYKVLATSSKHGFVQMIEECLPLAELLATDGTIHNFLKKHAPMEGAAYGISPEVIDNYIKSCAGYCVVTYLLGVGDRHLDNLLLTKNGKLFHVDFGYILGRDPKVLPPPMRLSREMVDAMGGTNSDHFHDFKKHCYTSFLAQRRSANLILNLFALVVDASIPDIALEPDKTVKKVQDKFVLHLNDEEAVHYMQNLIEISVTAMMAAVFENLHKMAQYWRK
;
A
#
# COMPACT_ATOMS: atom_id res chain seq x y z
N MET A 1 -2.74 8.35 11.52
CA MET A 1 -2.13 7.00 11.38
C MET A 1 -0.61 7.06 11.48
N ASP A 2 0.11 7.77 10.61
CA ASP A 2 1.59 7.91 10.69
C ASP A 2 2.09 8.40 12.07
N LYS A 3 1.56 9.53 12.56
CA LYS A 3 1.88 10.03 13.92
C LYS A 3 1.63 9.02 15.05
N LEU A 4 0.62 8.15 14.90
CA LEU A 4 0.30 7.12 15.90
C LEU A 4 1.37 6.03 15.89
N LEU A 5 1.81 5.60 14.70
CA LEU A 5 2.91 4.65 14.54
C LEU A 5 4.21 5.20 15.13
N GLN A 6 4.52 6.47 14.84
CA GLN A 6 5.71 7.13 15.38
C GLN A 6 5.69 7.25 16.91
N THR A 7 4.51 7.43 17.52
CA THR A 7 4.35 7.43 18.99
C THR A 7 4.71 6.07 19.60
N GLU A 8 4.56 4.99 18.84
CA GLU A 8 4.99 3.64 19.21
C GLU A 8 6.40 3.29 18.70
N ASN A 9 7.21 4.30 18.34
CA ASN A 9 8.55 4.14 17.76
C ASN A 9 8.59 3.32 16.45
N LEU A 10 7.50 3.32 15.70
CA LEU A 10 7.40 2.63 14.41
C LEU A 10 7.39 3.65 13.26
N ASP A 11 8.57 4.03 12.79
CA ASP A 11 8.71 4.85 11.59
C ASP A 11 8.65 3.98 10.32
N LEU A 12 7.48 3.94 9.68
CA LEU A 12 7.26 3.23 8.43
C LEU A 12 7.57 4.06 7.18
N LYS A 13 8.23 5.22 7.33
CA LYS A 13 8.66 6.06 6.20
C LYS A 13 7.51 6.47 5.28
N LEU A 14 6.32 6.66 5.86
CA LEU A 14 5.15 7.16 5.15
C LEU A 14 5.40 8.60 4.67
N THR A 15 4.75 8.97 3.56
CA THR A 15 4.86 10.32 2.99
C THR A 15 3.47 10.99 2.98
N PRO A 16 2.98 11.49 4.13
CA PRO A 16 1.67 12.14 4.24
C PRO A 16 1.72 13.57 3.66
N TYR A 17 1.71 13.67 2.33
CA TYR A 17 1.73 14.93 1.60
C TYR A 17 0.47 15.77 1.89
N LYS A 18 0.62 17.09 1.86
CA LYS A 18 -0.49 18.02 2.14
C LYS A 18 -1.43 18.13 0.96
N VAL A 19 -2.74 18.08 1.24
CA VAL A 19 -3.81 18.34 0.29
C VAL A 19 -4.74 19.40 0.87
N LEU A 20 -5.08 20.41 0.08
CA LEU A 20 -5.98 21.49 0.47
C LEU A 20 -6.94 21.79 -0.69
N ALA A 21 -8.22 21.51 -0.51
CA ALA A 21 -9.25 21.97 -1.44
C ALA A 21 -9.55 23.46 -1.19
N THR A 22 -9.43 24.29 -2.22
CA THR A 22 -9.83 25.71 -2.16
C THR A 22 -11.28 25.91 -2.61
N SER A 23 -11.80 24.98 -3.42
CA SER A 23 -13.22 24.85 -3.74
C SER A 23 -13.56 23.38 -4.05
N SER A 24 -14.80 23.08 -4.44
CA SER A 24 -15.20 21.74 -4.88
C SER A 24 -14.54 21.27 -6.18
N LYS A 25 -13.86 22.17 -6.92
CA LYS A 25 -13.23 21.87 -8.22
C LYS A 25 -11.75 22.25 -8.29
N HIS A 26 -11.23 22.95 -7.28
CA HIS A 26 -9.86 23.44 -7.26
C HIS A 26 -9.22 23.15 -5.91
N GLY A 27 -7.92 22.91 -5.92
CA GLY A 27 -7.15 22.66 -4.72
C GLY A 27 -5.66 22.59 -5.02
N PHE A 28 -4.89 22.44 -3.96
CA PHE A 28 -3.45 22.26 -4.01
C PHE A 28 -3.10 20.89 -3.43
N VAL A 29 -2.14 20.24 -4.09
CA VAL A 29 -1.49 19.02 -3.62
C VAL A 29 -0.01 19.35 -3.51
N GLN A 30 0.59 19.02 -2.37
CA GLN A 30 2.02 19.17 -2.18
C GLN A 30 2.78 18.32 -3.19
N MET A 31 3.63 18.96 -3.98
CA MET A 31 4.57 18.27 -4.86
C MET A 31 5.59 17.51 -4.00
N ILE A 32 5.75 16.23 -4.26
CA ILE A 32 6.86 15.44 -3.74
C ILE A 32 7.93 15.42 -4.83
N GLU A 33 9.12 15.86 -4.48
CA GLU A 33 10.25 15.89 -5.42
C GLU A 33 10.86 14.49 -5.57
N GLU A 34 11.56 14.30 -6.69
CA GLU A 34 12.36 13.09 -6.94
C GLU A 34 11.57 11.78 -6.85
N CYS A 35 10.30 11.78 -7.27
CA CYS A 35 9.48 10.58 -7.39
C CYS A 35 8.96 10.37 -8.81
N LEU A 36 8.72 9.11 -9.15
CA LEU A 36 8.05 8.70 -10.39
C LEU A 36 6.95 7.67 -10.08
N PRO A 37 5.85 7.65 -10.85
CA PRO A 37 4.92 6.53 -10.82
C PRO A 37 5.64 5.21 -11.16
N LEU A 38 5.20 4.10 -10.56
CA LEU A 38 5.76 2.77 -10.83
C LEU A 38 5.62 2.41 -12.31
N ALA A 39 4.51 2.80 -12.96
CA ALA A 39 4.31 2.56 -14.38
C ALA A 39 5.42 3.21 -15.24
N GLU A 40 5.77 4.46 -14.94
CA GLU A 40 6.78 5.21 -15.66
C GLU A 40 8.18 4.63 -15.40
N LEU A 41 8.54 4.38 -14.13
CA LEU A 41 9.87 3.85 -13.81
C LEU A 41 10.09 2.44 -14.39
N LEU A 42 9.04 1.62 -14.47
CA LEU A 42 9.14 0.29 -15.08
C LEU A 42 9.33 0.39 -16.59
N ALA A 43 8.73 1.39 -17.24
CA ALA A 43 8.96 1.64 -18.65
C ALA A 43 10.39 2.14 -18.93
N THR A 44 10.98 2.95 -18.04
CA THR A 44 12.30 3.55 -18.24
C THR A 44 13.46 2.67 -17.77
N ASP A 45 13.33 2.04 -16.59
CA ASP A 45 14.43 1.32 -15.93
C ASP A 45 14.16 -0.20 -15.87
N GLY A 46 12.99 -0.66 -16.32
CA GLY A 46 12.62 -2.08 -16.42
C GLY A 46 12.20 -2.72 -15.09
N THR A 47 12.89 -2.40 -13.99
CA THR A 47 12.58 -2.90 -12.65
C THR A 47 12.76 -1.81 -11.59
N ILE A 48 12.04 -1.93 -10.47
CA ILE A 48 12.24 -1.09 -9.29
C ILE A 48 13.69 -1.19 -8.78
N HIS A 49 14.30 -2.37 -8.81
CA HIS A 49 15.71 -2.54 -8.43
C HIS A 49 16.65 -1.69 -9.28
N ASN A 50 16.48 -1.67 -10.60
CA ASN A 50 17.33 -0.87 -11.48
C ASN A 50 17.19 0.62 -11.19
N PHE A 51 15.95 1.09 -10.99
CA PHE A 51 15.68 2.48 -10.62
C PHE A 51 16.37 2.86 -9.30
N LEU A 52 16.21 2.05 -8.25
CA LEU A 52 16.82 2.30 -6.94
C LEU A 52 18.36 2.20 -7.00
N LYS A 53 18.91 1.23 -7.72
CA LYS A 53 20.36 1.06 -7.90
C LYS A 53 20.99 2.23 -8.66
N LYS A 54 20.29 2.76 -9.66
CA LYS A 54 20.72 3.94 -10.42
C LYS A 54 20.81 5.19 -9.55
N HIS A 55 19.93 5.34 -8.57
CA HIS A 55 19.85 6.54 -7.73
C HIS A 55 20.55 6.41 -6.37
N ALA A 56 20.77 5.20 -5.87
CA ALA A 56 21.45 4.93 -4.60
C ALA A 56 22.37 3.70 -4.69
N PRO A 57 23.38 3.70 -5.58
CA PRO A 57 24.30 2.58 -5.73
C PRO A 57 25.18 2.42 -4.48
N MET A 58 25.35 1.18 -4.03
CA MET A 58 26.32 0.84 -2.98
C MET A 58 26.96 -0.51 -3.27
N GLU A 59 28.28 -0.51 -3.48
CA GLU A 59 29.05 -1.72 -3.74
C GLU A 59 29.09 -2.61 -2.48
N GLY A 60 28.95 -3.93 -2.67
CA GLY A 60 28.92 -4.90 -1.57
C GLY A 60 27.61 -4.98 -0.79
N ALA A 61 26.64 -4.09 -1.04
CA ALA A 61 25.31 -4.16 -0.43
C ALA A 61 24.35 -5.08 -1.22
N ALA A 62 23.27 -5.51 -0.58
CA ALA A 62 22.20 -6.29 -1.22
C ALA A 62 21.68 -5.57 -2.47
N TYR A 63 21.58 -6.31 -3.58
CA TYR A 63 21.18 -5.80 -4.90
C TYR A 63 22.06 -4.66 -5.47
N GLY A 64 23.18 -4.32 -4.81
CA GLY A 64 24.01 -3.16 -5.12
C GLY A 64 23.34 -1.82 -4.79
N ILE A 65 22.39 -1.81 -3.85
CA ILE A 65 21.59 -0.64 -3.45
C ILE A 65 21.92 -0.30 -2.00
N SER A 66 21.92 0.99 -1.65
CA SER A 66 22.05 1.43 -0.25
C SER A 66 21.02 0.71 0.66
N PRO A 67 21.46 0.07 1.77
CA PRO A 67 20.56 -0.61 2.70
C PRO A 67 19.45 0.29 3.26
N GLU A 68 19.73 1.58 3.46
CA GLU A 68 18.74 2.55 3.94
C GLU A 68 17.58 2.72 2.94
N VAL A 69 17.89 2.71 1.63
CA VAL A 69 16.89 2.88 0.56
C VAL A 69 16.01 1.63 0.45
N ILE A 70 16.60 0.44 0.59
CA ILE A 70 15.84 -0.82 0.67
C ILE A 70 14.96 -0.85 1.92
N ASP A 71 15.48 -0.44 3.08
CA ASP A 71 14.72 -0.36 4.32
C ASP A 71 13.54 0.63 4.21
N ASN A 72 13.77 1.83 3.62
CA ASN A 72 12.71 2.79 3.34
C ASN A 72 11.62 2.19 2.45
N TYR A 73 12.02 1.46 1.41
CA TYR A 73 11.10 0.79 0.49
C TYR A 73 10.24 -0.26 1.18
N ILE A 74 10.85 -1.16 1.94
CA ILE A 74 10.15 -2.21 2.68
C ILE A 74 9.17 -1.62 3.69
N LYS A 75 9.62 -0.63 4.49
CA LYS A 75 8.82 0.02 5.52
C LYS A 75 7.64 0.79 4.94
N SER A 76 7.87 1.57 3.89
CA SER A 76 6.82 2.37 3.25
C SER A 76 5.80 1.48 2.55
N CYS A 77 6.22 0.40 1.88
CA CYS A 77 5.31 -0.61 1.34
C CYS A 77 4.43 -1.22 2.44
N ALA A 78 5.02 -1.65 3.56
CA ALA A 78 4.27 -2.26 4.64
C ALA A 78 3.25 -1.28 5.26
N GLY A 79 3.68 -0.04 5.51
CA GLY A 79 2.81 1.00 6.06
C GLY A 79 1.62 1.32 5.14
N TYR A 80 1.86 1.54 3.85
CA TYR A 80 0.80 1.84 2.89
C TYR A 80 -0.12 0.64 2.62
N CYS A 81 0.41 -0.59 2.61
CA CYS A 81 -0.41 -1.79 2.51
C CYS A 81 -1.44 -1.89 3.66
N VAL A 82 -1.01 -1.66 4.90
CA VAL A 82 -1.90 -1.68 6.06
C VAL A 82 -2.87 -0.50 6.06
N VAL A 83 -2.40 0.72 5.77
CA VAL A 83 -3.26 1.91 5.73
C VAL A 83 -4.34 1.78 4.65
N THR A 84 -3.97 1.33 3.45
CA THR A 84 -4.93 1.19 2.35
C THR A 84 -5.93 0.06 2.58
N TYR A 85 -5.51 -1.02 3.24
CA TYR A 85 -6.44 -2.06 3.70
C TYR A 85 -7.46 -1.53 4.71
N LEU A 86 -6.98 -0.82 5.76
CA LEU A 86 -7.83 -0.28 6.83
C LEU A 86 -8.84 0.75 6.30
N LEU A 87 -8.40 1.61 5.38
CA LEU A 87 -9.24 2.64 4.77
C LEU A 87 -10.06 2.12 3.57
N GLY A 88 -9.82 0.88 3.14
CA GLY A 88 -10.47 0.28 1.99
C GLY A 88 -10.23 1.06 0.69
N VAL A 89 -9.00 1.53 0.47
CA VAL A 89 -8.65 2.30 -0.74
C VAL A 89 -8.73 1.41 -1.98
N GLY A 90 -9.50 1.86 -2.97
CA GLY A 90 -9.76 1.25 -4.26
C GLY A 90 -8.76 1.64 -5.34
N ASP A 91 -8.91 1.05 -6.52
CA ASP A 91 -8.28 1.50 -7.76
C ASP A 91 -6.76 1.71 -7.66
N ARG A 92 -6.07 0.75 -7.02
CA ARG A 92 -4.60 0.75 -7.00
C ARG A 92 -4.08 0.09 -8.27
N HIS A 93 -3.35 0.87 -9.06
CA HIS A 93 -2.58 0.48 -10.23
C HIS A 93 -1.24 1.21 -10.22
N LEU A 94 -0.33 0.83 -11.12
CA LEU A 94 1.07 1.27 -11.09
C LEU A 94 1.25 2.79 -11.30
N ASP A 95 0.27 3.49 -11.88
CA ASP A 95 0.31 4.96 -11.98
C ASP A 95 -0.05 5.67 -10.66
N ASN A 96 -0.83 4.99 -9.80
CA ASN A 96 -1.25 5.52 -8.49
C ASN A 96 -0.23 5.21 -7.36
N LEU A 97 0.83 4.48 -7.68
CA LEU A 97 1.90 4.12 -6.77
C LEU A 97 3.15 4.87 -7.21
N LEU A 98 3.66 5.78 -6.39
CA LEU A 98 4.85 6.55 -6.70
C LEU A 98 6.01 6.08 -5.82
N LEU A 99 7.20 6.10 -6.40
CA LEU A 99 8.44 5.75 -5.72
C LEU A 99 9.43 6.91 -5.81
N THR A 100 9.95 7.32 -4.66
CA THR A 100 11.01 8.32 -4.57
C THR A 100 12.40 7.70 -4.80
N LYS A 101 13.38 8.49 -5.23
CA LYS A 101 14.78 8.06 -5.35
C LYS A 101 15.38 7.54 -4.05
N ASN A 102 14.88 7.98 -2.89
CA ASN A 102 15.32 7.50 -1.57
C ASN A 102 14.56 6.25 -1.07
N GLY A 103 13.76 5.62 -1.93
CA GLY A 103 13.11 4.34 -1.67
C GLY A 103 11.72 4.43 -1.04
N LYS A 104 11.21 5.61 -0.67
CA LYS A 104 9.85 5.71 -0.11
C LYS A 104 8.80 5.53 -1.19
N LEU A 105 7.97 4.50 -1.05
CA LEU A 105 6.76 4.26 -1.84
C LEU A 105 5.57 4.98 -1.19
N PHE A 106 4.73 5.62 -2.00
CA PHE A 106 3.50 6.24 -1.52
C PHE A 106 2.39 6.20 -2.56
N HIS A 107 1.15 6.32 -2.08
CA HIS A 107 -0.04 6.23 -2.92
C HIS A 107 -0.57 7.63 -3.22
N VAL A 108 -0.96 7.87 -4.47
CA VAL A 108 -1.69 9.07 -4.91
C VAL A 108 -3.05 8.67 -5.45
N ASP A 109 -3.92 9.66 -5.63
CA ASP A 109 -5.32 9.48 -6.03
C ASP A 109 -6.11 8.66 -5.00
N PHE A 110 -7.12 9.24 -4.37
CA PHE A 110 -7.98 8.54 -3.41
C PHE A 110 -9.46 8.62 -3.83
N GLY A 111 -9.72 8.59 -5.15
CA GLY A 111 -11.07 8.67 -5.70
C GLY A 111 -12.00 7.52 -5.31
N TYR A 112 -11.44 6.38 -4.88
CA TYR A 112 -12.17 5.21 -4.40
C TYR A 112 -11.72 4.84 -2.97
N ILE A 113 -12.63 4.91 -2.00
CA ILE A 113 -12.38 4.59 -0.59
C ILE A 113 -13.47 3.69 -0.01
N LEU A 114 -13.28 3.20 1.21
CA LEU A 114 -14.27 2.42 1.96
C LEU A 114 -14.79 1.18 1.19
N GLY A 115 -13.87 0.52 0.48
CA GLY A 115 -14.13 -0.71 -0.26
C GLY A 115 -14.76 -0.51 -1.64
N ARG A 116 -14.95 0.73 -2.09
CA ARG A 116 -15.27 1.00 -3.50
C ARG A 116 -14.06 0.67 -4.36
N ASP A 117 -14.30 0.04 -5.50
CA ASP A 117 -13.28 -0.28 -6.49
C ASP A 117 -13.96 -0.43 -7.87
N PRO A 118 -13.37 0.10 -8.96
CA PRO A 118 -13.86 -0.19 -10.30
C PRO A 118 -13.67 -1.65 -10.71
N LYS A 119 -12.74 -2.38 -10.07
CA LYS A 119 -12.48 -3.80 -10.33
C LYS A 119 -13.51 -4.66 -9.58
N VAL A 120 -13.98 -5.72 -10.23
CA VAL A 120 -15.01 -6.63 -9.68
C VAL A 120 -14.50 -7.40 -8.45
N LEU A 121 -13.24 -7.82 -8.46
CA LEU A 121 -12.61 -8.60 -7.38
C LEU A 121 -11.23 -8.04 -7.06
N PRO A 122 -11.14 -6.94 -6.29
CA PRO A 122 -9.85 -6.43 -5.86
C PRO A 122 -9.19 -7.36 -4.84
N PRO A 123 -7.86 -7.55 -4.91
CA PRO A 123 -7.16 -8.27 -3.86
C PRO A 123 -7.28 -7.50 -2.53
N PRO A 124 -7.32 -8.20 -1.39
CA PRO A 124 -7.52 -7.55 -0.10
C PRO A 124 -6.35 -6.64 0.29
N MET A 125 -5.11 -7.04 -0.03
CA MET A 125 -3.92 -6.22 0.13
C MET A 125 -3.47 -5.67 -1.23
N ARG A 126 -3.11 -4.38 -1.25
CA ARG A 126 -2.70 -3.67 -2.47
C ARG A 126 -1.20 -3.88 -2.69
N LEU A 127 -0.86 -5.05 -3.22
CA LEU A 127 0.51 -5.48 -3.48
C LEU A 127 0.63 -5.92 -4.95
N SER A 128 1.58 -5.35 -5.69
CA SER A 128 1.86 -5.73 -7.07
C SER A 128 3.04 -6.70 -7.16
N ARG A 129 3.17 -7.37 -8.32
CA ARG A 129 4.27 -8.30 -8.57
C ARG A 129 5.61 -7.58 -8.53
N GLU A 130 5.67 -6.45 -9.21
CA GLU A 130 6.88 -5.63 -9.31
C GLU A 130 7.32 -5.18 -7.92
N MET A 131 6.37 -4.93 -7.02
CA MET A 131 6.69 -4.60 -5.64
C MET A 131 7.33 -5.78 -4.88
N VAL A 132 6.80 -7.00 -5.05
CA VAL A 132 7.32 -8.22 -4.41
C VAL A 132 8.67 -8.61 -5.00
N ASP A 133 8.82 -8.53 -6.31
CA ASP A 133 10.07 -8.80 -7.01
C ASP A 133 11.18 -7.84 -6.55
N ALA A 134 10.85 -6.58 -6.26
CA ALA A 134 11.75 -5.59 -5.68
C ALA A 134 12.10 -5.82 -4.20
N MET A 135 11.41 -6.74 -3.52
CA MET A 135 11.83 -7.26 -2.22
C MET A 135 12.68 -8.52 -2.37
N GLY A 136 12.95 -9.01 -3.58
CA GLY A 136 13.65 -10.26 -3.83
C GLY A 136 12.75 -11.50 -3.88
N GLY A 137 11.43 -11.32 -3.99
CA GLY A 137 10.46 -12.40 -4.08
C GLY A 137 9.96 -12.91 -2.72
N THR A 138 8.99 -13.83 -2.74
CA THR A 138 8.26 -14.27 -1.54
C THR A 138 9.11 -15.02 -0.50
N ASN A 139 10.28 -15.51 -0.91
CA ASN A 139 11.18 -16.30 -0.08
C ASN A 139 12.39 -15.49 0.45
N SER A 140 12.49 -14.19 0.15
CA SER A 140 13.60 -13.35 0.59
C SER A 140 13.44 -12.88 2.03
N ASP A 141 14.55 -12.57 2.70
CA ASP A 141 14.53 -11.98 4.04
C ASP A 141 13.80 -10.64 4.06
N HIS A 142 13.97 -9.80 3.02
CA HIS A 142 13.28 -8.53 2.90
C HIS A 142 11.76 -8.66 2.76
N PHE A 143 11.25 -9.72 2.12
CA PHE A 143 9.81 -9.99 2.11
C PHE A 143 9.30 -10.47 3.48
N HIS A 144 10.13 -11.19 4.24
CA HIS A 144 9.84 -11.52 5.64
C HIS A 144 9.78 -10.27 6.52
N ASP A 145 10.71 -9.33 6.34
CA ASP A 145 10.70 -8.04 7.04
C ASP A 145 9.47 -7.20 6.68
N PHE A 146 9.10 -7.15 5.40
CA PHE A 146 7.86 -6.52 4.94
C PHE A 146 6.62 -7.08 5.68
N LYS A 147 6.48 -8.41 5.76
CA LYS A 147 5.39 -9.07 6.48
C LYS A 147 5.40 -8.68 7.95
N LYS A 148 6.56 -8.72 8.60
CA LYS A 148 6.73 -8.32 10.01
C LYS A 148 6.28 -6.88 10.24
N HIS A 149 6.70 -5.94 9.39
CA HIS A 149 6.26 -4.55 9.46
C HIS A 149 4.74 -4.40 9.25
N CYS A 150 4.13 -5.18 8.36
CA CYS A 150 2.67 -5.20 8.20
C CYS A 150 1.98 -5.61 9.50
N TYR A 151 2.46 -6.68 10.15
CA TYR A 151 1.87 -7.18 11.39
C TYR A 151 1.99 -6.17 12.53
N THR A 152 3.19 -5.63 12.75
CA THR A 152 3.41 -4.64 13.81
C THR A 152 2.63 -3.36 13.56
N SER A 153 2.58 -2.89 12.31
CA SER A 153 1.76 -1.74 11.91
C SER A 153 0.28 -1.98 12.18
N PHE A 154 -0.23 -3.16 11.83
CA PHE A 154 -1.64 -3.50 12.03
C PHE A 154 -2.04 -3.52 13.51
N LEU A 155 -1.22 -4.15 14.36
CA LEU A 155 -1.45 -4.17 15.81
C LEU A 155 -1.37 -2.76 16.41
N ALA A 156 -0.41 -1.94 15.98
CA ALA A 156 -0.29 -0.54 16.41
C ALA A 156 -1.54 0.29 16.06
N GLN A 157 -2.03 0.16 14.83
CA GLN A 157 -3.26 0.86 14.41
C GLN A 157 -4.49 0.34 15.17
N ARG A 158 -4.58 -0.96 15.45
CA ARG A 158 -5.67 -1.56 16.25
C ARG A 158 -5.77 -0.95 17.65
N ARG A 159 -4.64 -0.72 18.32
CA ARG A 159 -4.61 -0.04 19.64
C ARG A 159 -5.19 1.37 19.58
N SER A 160 -5.04 2.04 18.45
CA SER A 160 -5.54 3.40 18.22
C SER A 160 -6.87 3.45 17.46
N ALA A 161 -7.57 2.32 17.28
CA ALA A 161 -8.76 2.23 16.44
C ALA A 161 -9.87 3.20 16.88
N ASN A 162 -10.09 3.36 18.20
CA ASN A 162 -11.13 4.25 18.73
C ASN A 162 -10.99 5.69 18.23
N LEU A 163 -9.76 6.22 18.18
CA LEU A 163 -9.52 7.58 17.67
C LEU A 163 -9.90 7.66 16.18
N ILE A 164 -9.47 6.68 15.39
CA ILE A 164 -9.74 6.65 13.94
C ILE A 164 -11.25 6.53 13.69
N LEU A 165 -11.93 5.64 14.40
CA LEU A 165 -13.38 5.44 14.28
C LEU A 165 -14.17 6.69 14.68
N ASN A 166 -13.77 7.38 15.75
CA ASN A 166 -14.40 8.64 16.15
C ASN A 166 -14.20 9.74 15.11
N LEU A 167 -13.02 9.83 14.49
CA LEU A 167 -12.79 10.77 13.39
C LEU A 167 -13.68 10.44 12.19
N PHE A 168 -13.82 9.16 11.84
CA PHE A 168 -14.74 8.72 10.79
C PHE A 168 -16.22 9.03 11.11
N ALA A 169 -16.63 8.89 12.36
CA ALA A 169 -17.98 9.23 12.81
C ALA A 169 -18.29 10.72 12.62
N LEU A 170 -17.29 11.60 12.81
CA LEU A 170 -17.46 13.05 12.62
C LEU A 170 -17.50 13.49 11.16
N VAL A 171 -17.01 12.67 10.22
CA VAL A 171 -17.00 12.98 8.78
C VAL A 171 -18.12 12.26 8.01
N VAL A 172 -19.05 11.59 8.69
CA VAL A 172 -20.20 10.93 8.04
C VAL A 172 -21.04 11.93 7.23
N ASP A 173 -21.23 13.13 7.77
CA ASP A 173 -21.96 14.22 7.11
C ASP A 173 -21.04 15.11 6.24
N ALA A 174 -19.74 14.78 6.14
CA ALA A 174 -18.88 15.44 5.18
C ALA A 174 -19.35 15.03 3.79
N SER A 175 -19.53 16.00 2.88
CA SER A 175 -19.99 15.78 1.49
C SER A 175 -18.97 15.04 0.61
N ILE A 176 -18.32 14.01 1.14
CA ILE A 176 -17.37 13.12 0.48
C ILE A 176 -18.19 12.09 -0.30
N PRO A 177 -18.01 11.98 -1.63
CA PRO A 177 -18.89 11.18 -2.50
C PRO A 177 -19.10 9.73 -2.04
N ASP A 178 -18.02 9.01 -1.72
CA ASP A 178 -18.09 7.59 -1.33
C ASP A 178 -18.75 7.37 0.04
N ILE A 179 -18.64 8.35 0.95
CA ILE A 179 -19.32 8.35 2.26
C ILE A 179 -20.80 8.64 2.06
N ALA A 180 -21.13 9.65 1.25
CA ALA A 180 -22.50 10.09 0.99
C ALA A 180 -23.39 8.99 0.40
N LEU A 181 -22.81 7.98 -0.27
CA LEU A 181 -23.54 6.83 -0.80
C LEU A 181 -24.07 5.88 0.29
N GLU A 182 -23.30 5.67 1.36
CA GLU A 182 -23.69 4.80 2.48
C GLU A 182 -23.22 5.37 3.83
N PRO A 183 -23.74 6.53 4.28
CA PRO A 183 -23.22 7.25 5.45
C PRO A 183 -23.25 6.38 6.71
N ASP A 184 -24.37 5.71 6.97
CA ASP A 184 -24.61 4.85 8.14
C ASP A 184 -23.64 3.65 8.22
N LYS A 185 -23.04 3.25 7.09
CA LYS A 185 -22.11 2.10 7.03
C LYS A 185 -20.65 2.54 7.04
N THR A 186 -20.35 3.83 6.96
CA THR A 186 -18.98 4.34 6.84
C THR A 186 -18.09 3.89 8.00
N VAL A 187 -18.52 4.17 9.24
CA VAL A 187 -17.78 3.78 10.44
C VAL A 187 -17.67 2.26 10.54
N LYS A 188 -18.76 1.54 10.26
CA LYS A 188 -18.80 0.08 10.32
C LYS A 188 -17.81 -0.56 9.33
N LYS A 189 -17.74 -0.07 8.09
CA LYS A 189 -16.79 -0.57 7.08
C LYS A 189 -15.34 -0.45 7.55
N VAL A 190 -14.99 0.67 8.19
CA VAL A 190 -13.64 0.86 8.76
C VAL A 190 -13.43 -0.05 9.98
N GLN A 191 -14.41 -0.12 10.88
CA GLN A 191 -14.36 -0.97 12.07
C GLN A 191 -14.17 -2.45 11.72
N ASP A 192 -14.88 -2.95 10.71
CA ASP A 192 -14.79 -4.33 10.25
C ASP A 192 -13.37 -4.67 9.77
N LYS A 193 -12.63 -3.69 9.21
CA LYS A 193 -11.21 -3.87 8.81
C LYS A 193 -10.25 -3.96 10.00
N PHE A 194 -10.61 -3.39 11.15
CA PHE A 194 -9.76 -3.49 12.34
C PHE A 194 -9.85 -4.85 13.04
N VAL A 195 -10.90 -5.66 12.73
CA VAL A 195 -11.16 -6.99 13.33
C VAL A 195 -10.96 -7.02 14.85
N LEU A 196 -11.51 -6.02 15.56
CA LEU A 196 -11.28 -5.78 16.99
C LEU A 196 -11.75 -6.91 17.92
N HIS A 197 -12.54 -7.86 17.40
CA HIS A 197 -12.97 -9.05 18.13
C HIS A 197 -11.88 -10.12 18.26
N LEU A 198 -10.86 -10.08 17.40
CA LEU A 198 -9.72 -10.98 17.46
C LEU A 198 -8.70 -10.50 18.49
N ASN A 199 -8.04 -11.43 19.17
CA ASN A 199 -6.85 -11.12 19.96
C ASN A 199 -5.63 -10.81 19.05
N ASP A 200 -4.50 -10.42 19.64
CA ASP A 200 -3.34 -9.98 18.85
C ASP A 200 -2.72 -11.11 18.02
N GLU A 201 -2.66 -12.34 18.51
CA GLU A 201 -2.14 -13.49 17.76
C GLU A 201 -3.05 -13.83 16.57
N GLU A 202 -4.36 -13.89 16.82
CA GLU A 202 -5.38 -14.10 15.78
C GLU A 202 -5.37 -12.99 14.73
N ALA A 203 -5.17 -11.74 15.13
CA ALA A 203 -5.08 -10.60 14.22
C ALA A 203 -3.82 -10.65 13.34
N VAL A 204 -2.69 -11.15 13.86
CA VAL A 204 -1.49 -11.41 13.07
C VAL A 204 -1.74 -12.51 12.04
N HIS A 205 -2.35 -13.63 12.44
CA HIS A 205 -2.73 -14.71 11.52
C HIS A 205 -3.72 -14.23 10.45
N TYR A 206 -4.68 -13.40 10.83
CA TYR A 206 -5.61 -12.78 9.89
C TYR A 206 -4.86 -11.93 8.85
N MET A 207 -3.94 -11.06 9.28
CA MET A 207 -3.14 -10.22 8.37
C MET A 207 -2.22 -11.08 7.48
N GLN A 208 -1.62 -12.13 8.02
CA GLN A 208 -0.82 -13.08 7.25
C GLN A 208 -1.65 -13.71 6.12
N ASN A 209 -2.85 -14.21 6.42
CA ASN A 209 -3.74 -14.80 5.42
C ASN A 209 -4.12 -13.81 4.32
N LEU A 210 -4.36 -12.53 4.65
CA LEU A 210 -4.66 -11.50 3.65
C LEU A 210 -3.48 -11.27 2.68
N ILE A 211 -2.25 -11.26 3.19
CA ILE A 211 -1.05 -11.12 2.36
C ILE A 211 -0.91 -12.36 1.46
N GLU A 212 -1.06 -13.56 2.01
CA GLU A 212 -0.95 -14.81 1.25
C GLU A 212 -1.98 -14.91 0.12
N ILE A 213 -3.25 -14.58 0.40
CA ILE A 213 -4.31 -14.54 -0.62
C ILE A 213 -3.94 -13.54 -1.73
N SER A 214 -3.44 -12.36 -1.37
CA SER A 214 -3.11 -11.32 -2.34
C SER A 214 -1.93 -11.71 -3.22
N VAL A 215 -0.88 -12.30 -2.65
CA VAL A 215 0.27 -12.83 -3.38
C VAL A 215 -0.14 -14.00 -4.29
N THR A 216 -1.00 -14.90 -3.81
CA THR A 216 -1.47 -16.04 -4.61
C THR A 216 -2.34 -15.58 -5.78
N ALA A 217 -3.26 -14.65 -5.55
CA ALA A 217 -4.11 -14.08 -6.61
C ALA A 217 -3.27 -13.37 -7.69
N MET A 218 -2.25 -12.63 -7.26
CA MET A 218 -1.27 -12.00 -8.15
C MET A 218 -0.52 -13.04 -8.99
N MET A 219 -0.02 -14.12 -8.40
CA MET A 219 0.67 -15.19 -9.13
C MET A 219 -0.25 -15.92 -10.10
N ALA A 220 -1.49 -16.21 -9.70
CA ALA A 220 -2.48 -16.83 -10.57
C ALA A 220 -2.76 -15.99 -11.82
N ALA A 221 -2.92 -14.67 -11.66
CA ALA A 221 -3.12 -13.75 -12.79
C ALA A 221 -1.94 -13.76 -13.78
N VAL A 222 -0.70 -13.94 -13.30
CA VAL A 222 0.49 -14.09 -14.16
C VAL A 222 0.42 -15.37 -14.98
N PHE A 223 0.11 -16.50 -14.35
CA PHE A 223 0.00 -17.78 -15.05
C PHE A 223 -1.09 -17.75 -16.12
N GLU A 224 -2.25 -17.13 -15.84
CA GLU A 224 -3.30 -16.95 -16.83
C GLU A 224 -2.85 -16.10 -18.02
N ASN A 225 -2.13 -15.01 -17.79
CA ASN A 225 -1.64 -14.15 -18.86
C ASN A 225 -0.59 -14.85 -19.73
N LEU A 226 0.33 -15.60 -19.12
CA LEU A 226 1.30 -16.44 -19.84
C LEU A 226 0.59 -17.52 -20.66
N HIS A 227 -0.45 -18.16 -20.11
CA HIS A 227 -1.23 -19.16 -20.82
C HIS A 227 -1.95 -18.55 -22.04
N LYS A 228 -2.58 -17.37 -21.89
CA LYS A 228 -3.21 -16.64 -23.00
C LYS A 228 -2.21 -16.26 -24.09
N MET A 229 -1.03 -15.78 -23.71
CA MET A 229 0.05 -15.52 -24.66
C MET A 229 0.48 -16.80 -25.38
N ALA A 230 0.77 -17.88 -24.65
CA ALA A 230 1.17 -19.16 -25.25
C ALA A 230 0.11 -19.70 -26.23
N GLN A 231 -1.18 -19.51 -25.93
CA GLN A 231 -2.27 -19.84 -26.85
C GLN A 231 -2.29 -18.95 -28.10
N TYR A 232 -1.96 -17.66 -27.99
CA TYR A 232 -1.87 -16.73 -29.11
C TYR A 232 -0.73 -17.10 -30.08
N TRP A 233 0.45 -17.46 -29.58
CA TRP A 233 1.60 -17.87 -30.39
C TRP A 233 1.50 -19.28 -30.99
N ARG A 234 0.48 -20.05 -30.59
CA ARG A 234 0.19 -21.40 -31.11
C ARG A 234 -0.77 -21.36 -32.32
N LYS A 235 -1.31 -20.19 -32.66
CA LYS A 235 -1.99 -19.91 -33.93
C LYS A 235 -1.01 -19.30 -34.92
#